data_AF-R5YQ08-F1
#
_entry.id   AF-R5YQ08-F1
#
_cell.length_a   1.000
_cell.length_b   1.000
_cell.length_c   1.000
_cell.angle_alpha   90.00
_cell.angle_beta   90.00
_cell.angle_gamma   90.00
#
_symmetry.space_group_name_H-M   'P 1'
#
loop_
_entity.id
_entity.type
_entity.pdbx_description
1 polymer ?
#
loop_
_entity_poly.entity_id
_entity_poly.type
_entity_poly.pdbx_seq_one_letter_code
_entity_poly.pdbx_strand_id
1 'polypeptide(L)'
;MVRFWGLRRRSDKVTLDVDKSVNYKLRIWLDLKDITDEEKEALVGQKIFLALKINGIQNMENITIATDKLIALTNNKDNSGLYTITHPKDTTLQIGNDKDIIEYRYRGASPKNYVTFNGETWRILGVFPTDDGTGKIENRIKLIKDQSIGEYKWDDGTIAYNYTKNDNLMLLQDKNKLKVKYLEKKNKNNFIDLAIAEPAKSALNNWARPASLNTYLNKTYLNALSTTSQNMIGDTKYYLGGGGNNSNFNSSVDFYSYERKIKNTKSNEFYYDKNPNSWVGRLGLMYVSDYGYASDNCETKALNDYNNSNDLRICNNTNWLFNLKKLEATITQYSNTSTSIHYIADNGTVVSTYQASLAQTVVRPTLYLKSEVRIIDGDGTSTNPYILSSDGKVAFPEITLFEVQENYPSVTVKQGTYPISEYCFLTNDSNMNNCTWTTNLESITKCCAGGNKNYNNKFYLYVKDTKGNISSQIYETYYGSGVLAPCKC
;
A
#
# COMPACT_ATOMS: atom_id res chain seq x y z
N MET A 1 -44.15 27.70 -19.14
CA MET A 1 -43.30 26.51 -18.84
C MET A 1 -41.86 26.99 -18.63
N VAL A 2 -41.41 27.12 -17.38
CA VAL A 2 -40.05 27.64 -17.07
C VAL A 2 -39.01 26.60 -17.48
N ARG A 3 -38.20 26.89 -18.50
CA ARG A 3 -37.07 26.04 -18.91
C ARG A 3 -35.83 26.47 -18.14
N PHE A 4 -35.36 25.63 -17.22
CA PHE A 4 -34.05 25.78 -16.60
C PHE A 4 -32.97 25.33 -17.58
N TRP A 5 -32.23 26.26 -18.18
CA TRP A 5 -30.99 25.93 -18.86
C TRP A 5 -29.90 25.68 -17.82
N GLY A 6 -29.37 24.46 -17.82
CA GLY A 6 -28.33 24.03 -16.89
C GLY A 6 -27.11 24.96 -16.89
N LEU A 7 -26.42 25.00 -15.74
CA LEU A 7 -25.16 25.72 -15.56
C LEU A 7 -24.23 25.48 -16.77
N ARG A 8 -23.93 26.51 -17.55
CA ARG A 8 -22.71 26.51 -18.36
C ARG A 8 -21.53 26.53 -17.40
N ARG A 9 -20.92 25.36 -17.18
CA ARG A 9 -19.57 25.23 -16.62
C ARG A 9 -18.61 26.07 -17.47
N ARG A 10 -18.19 27.23 -16.97
CA ARG A 10 -16.77 27.60 -17.08
C ARG A 10 -16.08 26.89 -15.91
N SER A 11 -15.79 25.60 -16.09
CA SER A 11 -14.96 24.88 -15.14
C SER A 11 -13.51 25.18 -15.46
N ASP A 12 -13.03 26.33 -14.99
CA ASP A 12 -11.64 26.37 -14.59
C ASP A 12 -11.58 25.54 -13.31
N LYS A 13 -10.96 24.35 -13.37
CA LYS A 13 -10.66 23.58 -12.17
C LYS A 13 -9.72 24.43 -11.31
N VAL A 14 -10.26 25.18 -10.36
CA VAL A 14 -9.45 25.92 -9.39
C VAL A 14 -9.28 25.04 -8.17
N THR A 15 -8.08 24.52 -7.98
CA THR A 15 -7.67 23.91 -6.73
C THR A 15 -7.53 25.02 -5.69
N LEU A 16 -8.34 25.00 -4.64
CA LEU A 16 -8.19 25.89 -3.49
C LEU A 16 -7.06 25.34 -2.61
N ASP A 17 -6.00 26.13 -2.46
CA ASP A 17 -4.89 25.85 -1.54
C ASP A 17 -5.30 26.21 -0.10
N VAL A 18 -4.61 25.58 0.88
CA VAL A 18 -4.94 25.61 2.33
C VAL A 18 -5.11 27.03 2.90
N ASP A 19 -4.44 28.03 2.31
CA ASP A 19 -4.43 29.42 2.80
C ASP A 19 -4.99 30.44 1.80
N LYS A 20 -5.69 29.99 0.75
CA LYS A 20 -6.19 30.88 -0.31
C LYS A 20 -7.71 30.98 -0.28
N SER A 21 -8.23 32.19 -0.20
CA SER A 21 -9.63 32.48 -0.47
C SER A 21 -9.85 32.74 -1.96
N VAL A 22 -10.83 32.07 -2.58
CA VAL A 22 -11.32 32.42 -3.92
C VAL A 22 -12.78 32.82 -3.82
N ASN A 23 -13.10 34.00 -4.33
CA ASN A 23 -14.48 34.49 -4.41
C ASN A 23 -15.13 33.97 -5.68
N TYR A 24 -16.19 33.16 -5.53
CA TYR A 24 -17.04 32.75 -6.64
C TYR A 24 -18.27 33.64 -6.73
N LYS A 25 -18.62 34.10 -7.94
CA LYS A 25 -19.87 34.81 -8.20
C LYS A 25 -20.84 33.86 -8.89
N LEU A 26 -21.82 33.36 -8.15
CA LEU A 26 -22.96 32.66 -8.73
C LEU A 26 -23.85 33.68 -9.44
N ARG A 27 -24.14 33.46 -10.73
CA ARG A 27 -25.14 34.24 -11.48
C ARG A 27 -26.23 33.31 -11.98
N ILE A 28 -27.46 33.74 -11.83
CA ILE A 28 -28.65 33.04 -12.32
C ILE A 28 -29.28 33.92 -13.38
N TRP A 29 -29.69 33.30 -14.47
CA TRP A 29 -30.46 33.92 -15.52
C TRP A 29 -31.81 33.23 -15.57
N LEU A 30 -32.88 34.00 -15.38
CA LEU A 30 -34.25 33.55 -15.58
C LEU A 30 -34.69 34.06 -16.95
N ASP A 31 -34.97 33.15 -17.87
CA ASP A 31 -35.57 33.50 -19.15
C ASP A 31 -37.09 33.59 -18.99
N LEU A 32 -37.62 34.80 -19.07
CA LEU A 32 -39.03 35.13 -18.87
C LEU A 32 -39.74 35.47 -20.19
N LYS A 33 -39.15 35.08 -21.33
CA LYS A 33 -39.62 35.50 -22.66
C LYS A 33 -41.03 34.98 -23.02
N ASP A 34 -41.44 33.85 -22.43
CA ASP A 34 -42.71 33.17 -22.75
C ASP A 34 -43.68 33.09 -21.55
N ILE A 35 -43.66 34.08 -20.64
CA ILE A 35 -44.64 34.20 -19.54
C ILE A 35 -45.48 35.46 -19.66
N THR A 36 -46.75 35.36 -19.30
CA THR A 36 -47.73 36.45 -19.32
C THR A 36 -47.45 37.47 -18.22
N ASP A 37 -48.01 38.68 -18.34
CA ASP A 37 -47.77 39.74 -17.36
C ASP A 37 -48.38 39.42 -15.97
N GLU A 38 -49.50 38.68 -15.91
CA GLU A 38 -50.05 38.14 -14.66
C GLU A 38 -49.11 37.10 -13.99
N GLU A 39 -48.47 36.23 -14.78
CA GLU A 39 -47.47 35.28 -14.26
C GLU A 39 -46.20 35.98 -13.77
N LYS A 40 -45.82 37.12 -14.38
CA LYS A 40 -44.70 37.96 -13.91
C LYS A 40 -45.03 38.64 -12.59
N GLU A 41 -46.24 39.17 -12.42
CA GLU A 41 -46.67 39.75 -11.14
C GLU A 41 -46.75 38.69 -10.03
N ALA A 42 -47.15 37.46 -10.35
CA ALA A 42 -47.13 36.34 -9.39
C ALA A 42 -45.71 35.91 -8.94
N LEU A 43 -44.68 36.25 -9.72
CA LEU A 43 -43.26 36.06 -9.36
C LEU A 43 -42.74 37.19 -8.44
N VAL A 44 -43.38 38.37 -8.44
CA VAL A 44 -43.01 39.50 -7.58
C VAL A 44 -43.34 39.15 -6.13
N GLY A 45 -42.31 39.03 -5.28
CA GLY A 45 -42.45 38.67 -3.87
C GLY A 45 -42.21 37.19 -3.55
N GLN A 46 -42.06 36.32 -4.56
CA GLN A 46 -41.66 34.92 -4.37
C GLN A 46 -40.18 34.83 -3.96
N LYS A 47 -39.87 34.06 -2.91
CA LYS A 47 -38.50 33.80 -2.50
C LYS A 47 -37.93 32.63 -3.30
N ILE A 48 -36.90 32.90 -4.11
CA ILE A 48 -36.12 31.85 -4.77
C ILE A 48 -35.06 31.35 -3.78
N PHE A 49 -35.18 30.10 -3.34
CA PHE A 49 -34.19 29.46 -2.49
C PHE A 49 -33.14 28.74 -3.34
N LEU A 50 -31.87 29.02 -3.07
CA LEU A 50 -30.74 28.31 -3.64
C LEU A 50 -30.01 27.56 -2.54
N ALA A 51 -30.00 26.23 -2.64
CA ALA A 51 -29.16 25.40 -1.80
C ALA A 51 -27.83 25.16 -2.51
N LEU A 52 -26.76 25.82 -2.05
CA LEU A 52 -25.40 25.48 -2.45
C LEU A 52 -24.90 24.36 -1.51
N LYS A 53 -24.78 23.14 -2.03
CA LYS A 53 -24.14 22.04 -1.30
C LYS A 53 -22.66 21.96 -1.67
N ILE A 54 -21.78 22.37 -0.76
CA ILE A 54 -20.34 22.13 -0.88
C ILE A 54 -20.05 20.79 -0.18
N ASN A 55 -19.96 19.71 -0.96
CA ASN A 55 -19.51 18.42 -0.43
C ASN A 55 -17.98 18.46 -0.28
N GLY A 56 -17.45 18.13 0.92
CA GLY A 56 -16.03 17.80 1.08
C GLY A 56 -15.17 18.72 1.96
N ILE A 57 -15.71 19.73 2.65
CA ILE A 57 -14.92 20.44 3.68
C ILE A 57 -15.01 19.63 4.99
N GLN A 58 -14.12 18.65 5.14
CA GLN A 58 -13.73 18.16 6.46
C GLN A 58 -12.90 19.27 7.12
N ASN A 59 -13.07 19.48 8.42
CA ASN A 59 -12.33 20.46 9.22
C ASN A 59 -10.84 20.51 8.83
N MET A 60 -10.38 21.63 8.26
CA MET A 60 -8.99 21.81 7.81
C MET A 60 -7.97 21.82 8.96
N GLU A 61 -8.40 21.81 10.21
CA GLU A 61 -7.52 21.95 11.38
C GLU A 61 -6.58 20.76 11.63
N ASN A 62 -6.75 19.61 10.96
CA ASN A 62 -6.04 18.36 11.31
C ASN A 62 -5.19 17.72 10.20
N ILE A 63 -4.90 18.41 9.08
CA ILE A 63 -4.03 17.87 8.01
C ILE A 63 -2.55 18.06 8.39
N THR A 64 -2.11 17.34 9.43
CA THR A 64 -0.71 17.33 9.88
C THR A 64 0.08 16.23 9.18
N ILE A 65 1.41 16.36 9.15
CA ILE A 65 2.29 15.27 8.75
C ILE A 65 1.97 14.05 9.61
N ALA A 66 1.85 12.88 8.97
CA ALA A 66 1.37 11.67 9.63
C ALA A 66 2.26 11.28 10.81
N THR A 67 3.58 11.42 10.68
CA THR A 67 4.53 11.14 11.78
C THR A 67 4.25 12.00 13.00
N ASP A 68 4.01 13.29 12.82
CA ASP A 68 3.79 14.22 13.94
C ASP A 68 2.48 13.89 14.65
N LYS A 69 1.43 13.59 13.88
CA LYS A 69 0.13 13.15 14.42
C LYS A 69 0.28 11.89 15.26
N LEU A 70 1.03 10.90 14.78
CA LEU A 70 1.23 9.65 15.51
C LEU A 70 2.10 9.85 16.75
N ILE A 71 3.22 10.58 16.65
CA ILE A 71 4.11 10.85 17.80
C ILE A 71 3.35 11.52 18.95
N ALA A 72 2.43 12.43 18.65
CA ALA A 72 1.58 13.07 19.66
C ALA A 72 0.67 12.09 20.45
N LEU A 73 0.35 10.92 19.88
CA LEU A 73 -0.49 9.90 20.53
C LEU A 73 0.22 9.13 21.65
N THR A 74 1.54 9.26 21.77
CA THR A 74 2.35 8.58 22.80
C THR A 74 1.98 9.03 24.21
N ASN A 75 1.52 10.28 24.37
CA ASN A 75 0.99 10.82 25.62
C ASN A 75 -0.33 10.16 26.05
N ASN A 76 -0.99 9.41 25.16
CA ASN A 76 -2.23 8.69 25.42
C ASN A 76 -2.08 7.19 25.05
N LYS A 77 -0.91 6.63 25.36
CA LYS A 77 -0.53 5.25 25.00
C LYS A 77 -1.55 4.19 25.42
N ASP A 78 -2.22 4.36 26.57
CA ASP A 78 -3.17 3.36 27.08
C ASP A 78 -4.45 3.28 26.24
N ASN A 79 -4.75 4.33 25.46
CA ASN A 79 -5.89 4.36 24.52
C ASN A 79 -5.46 4.20 23.05
N SER A 80 -4.28 4.70 22.67
CA SER A 80 -3.78 4.60 21.30
C SER A 80 -3.10 3.25 21.04
N GLY A 81 -2.44 2.70 22.05
CA GLY A 81 -1.54 1.55 21.94
C GLY A 81 -0.15 1.91 21.38
N LEU A 82 0.20 3.20 21.23
CA LEU A 82 1.49 3.64 20.69
C LEU A 82 2.48 4.00 21.81
N TYR A 83 3.61 3.31 21.85
CA TYR A 83 4.62 3.45 22.90
C TYR A 83 5.92 4.02 22.35
N THR A 84 6.55 4.90 23.13
CA THR A 84 7.90 5.40 22.86
C THR A 84 8.94 4.39 23.33
N ILE A 85 9.94 4.13 22.49
CA ILE A 85 11.07 3.26 22.77
C ILE A 85 12.34 4.03 22.51
N THR A 86 13.24 4.06 23.49
CA THR A 86 14.55 4.69 23.34
C THR A 86 15.61 3.60 23.25
N HIS A 87 16.36 3.60 22.16
CA HIS A 87 17.54 2.77 21.97
C HIS A 87 18.78 3.64 22.24
N PRO A 88 19.58 3.34 23.26
CA PRO A 88 20.81 4.06 23.52
C PRO A 88 21.76 4.01 22.32
N LYS A 89 22.57 5.06 22.17
CA LYS A 89 23.68 5.09 21.23
C LYS A 89 24.54 3.83 21.33
N ASP A 90 24.82 3.20 20.19
CA ASP A 90 25.74 2.07 20.08
C ASP A 90 26.56 2.17 18.79
N THR A 91 27.86 2.39 18.94
CA THR A 91 28.81 2.63 17.83
C THR A 91 28.95 1.46 16.86
N THR A 92 28.38 0.30 17.17
CA THR A 92 28.38 -0.89 16.31
C THR A 92 27.13 -1.00 15.42
N LEU A 93 26.20 -0.04 15.50
CA LEU A 93 24.99 0.00 14.69
C LEU A 93 25.16 0.81 13.39
N GLN A 94 24.40 0.43 12.36
CA GLN A 94 24.27 1.18 11.10
C GLN A 94 23.55 2.52 11.31
N ILE A 95 22.61 2.57 12.26
CA ILE A 95 21.85 3.74 12.67
C ILE A 95 21.83 3.81 14.20
N GLY A 96 21.99 5.01 14.77
CA GLY A 96 22.16 5.18 16.22
C GLY A 96 23.57 4.95 16.73
N ASN A 97 24.59 5.07 15.86
CA ASN A 97 25.99 4.94 16.27
C ASN A 97 26.57 6.18 16.94
N ASP A 98 25.94 7.33 16.76
CA ASP A 98 26.41 8.64 17.22
C ASP A 98 25.49 9.27 18.27
N LYS A 99 24.22 8.88 18.31
CA LYS A 99 23.17 9.37 19.22
C LYS A 99 22.09 8.31 19.50
N ASP A 100 21.30 8.56 20.54
CA ASP A 100 20.13 7.75 20.85
C ASP A 100 19.09 7.80 19.71
N ILE A 101 18.40 6.68 19.52
CA ILE A 101 17.34 6.52 18.54
C ILE A 101 16.02 6.39 19.28
N ILE A 102 15.03 7.16 18.88
CA ILE A 102 13.66 7.07 19.41
C ILE A 102 12.77 6.47 18.33
N GLU A 103 12.09 5.38 18.69
CA GLU A 103 11.07 4.75 17.87
C GLU A 103 9.71 4.81 18.58
N TYR A 104 8.64 4.70 17.81
CA TYR A 104 7.28 4.71 18.32
C TYR A 104 6.56 3.50 17.79
N ARG A 105 6.27 2.50 18.63
CA ARG A 105 5.74 1.21 18.18
C ARG A 105 4.36 0.94 18.75
N TYR A 106 3.47 0.40 17.92
CA TYR A 106 2.16 -0.06 18.37
C TYR A 106 2.26 -1.40 19.09
N ARG A 107 1.64 -1.50 20.27
CA ARG A 107 1.69 -2.66 21.17
C ARG A 107 0.29 -3.05 21.64
N GLY A 108 0.16 -4.27 22.16
CA GLY A 108 -1.06 -4.76 22.81
C GLY A 108 -2.05 -5.44 21.86
N ALA A 109 -3.13 -5.98 22.42
CA ALA A 109 -4.09 -6.81 21.66
C ALA A 109 -4.86 -6.01 20.59
N SER A 110 -5.24 -4.78 20.92
CA SER A 110 -6.16 -3.96 20.11
C SER A 110 -5.73 -2.49 19.97
N PRO A 111 -4.50 -2.21 19.48
CA PRO A 111 -4.06 -0.84 19.23
C PRO A 111 -4.87 -0.17 18.13
N LYS A 112 -4.92 1.17 18.15
CA LYS A 112 -5.53 2.00 17.10
C LYS A 112 -4.54 2.23 15.96
N ASN A 113 -4.21 1.16 15.25
CA ASN A 113 -3.20 1.15 14.19
C ASN A 113 -3.71 0.72 12.82
N TYR A 114 -5.02 0.74 12.59
CA TYR A 114 -5.61 0.41 11.29
C TYR A 114 -5.48 1.58 10.31
N VAL A 115 -5.15 1.28 9.06
CA VAL A 115 -5.00 2.27 7.99
C VAL A 115 -5.51 1.71 6.67
N THR A 116 -6.21 2.55 5.90
CA THR A 116 -6.61 2.22 4.54
C THR A 116 -5.45 2.56 3.61
N PHE A 117 -4.91 1.56 2.91
CA PHE A 117 -3.84 1.76 1.93
C PHE A 117 -4.08 0.87 0.71
N ASN A 118 -4.00 1.46 -0.49
CA ASN A 118 -4.33 0.80 -1.76
C ASN A 118 -5.74 0.16 -1.80
N GLY A 119 -6.71 0.78 -1.13
CA GLY A 119 -8.08 0.24 -1.04
C GLY A 119 -8.23 -0.99 -0.14
N GLU A 120 -7.19 -1.35 0.61
CA GLU A 120 -7.16 -2.51 1.49
C GLU A 120 -6.81 -2.10 2.92
N THR A 121 -7.09 -2.99 3.87
CA THR A 121 -6.69 -2.82 5.27
C THR A 121 -5.21 -3.15 5.46
N TRP A 122 -4.48 -2.18 5.99
CA TRP A 122 -3.11 -2.31 6.46
C TRP A 122 -3.04 -1.89 7.93
N ARG A 123 -1.90 -2.20 8.56
CA ARG A 123 -1.63 -1.84 9.95
C ARG A 123 -0.34 -1.04 10.04
N ILE A 124 -0.30 -0.07 10.93
CA ILE A 124 0.92 0.69 11.24
C ILE A 124 1.70 -0.10 12.29
N LEU A 125 2.95 -0.44 11.98
CA LEU A 125 3.89 -1.02 12.95
C LEU A 125 4.39 0.07 13.91
N GLY A 126 4.69 1.24 13.36
CA GLY A 126 5.23 2.35 14.13
C GLY A 126 5.83 3.46 13.28
N VAL A 127 6.45 4.42 13.97
CA VAL A 127 7.27 5.49 13.39
C VAL A 127 8.73 5.20 13.75
N PHE A 128 9.59 5.21 12.73
CA PHE A 128 10.97 4.76 12.80
C PHE A 128 11.92 5.78 12.17
N PRO A 129 13.06 6.11 12.82
CA PRO A 129 14.17 6.76 12.15
C PRO A 129 14.69 5.84 11.04
N THR A 130 14.58 6.31 9.80
CA THR A 130 14.75 5.47 8.61
C THR A 130 15.66 6.18 7.63
N ASP A 131 16.70 5.47 7.17
CA ASP A 131 17.56 5.91 6.07
C ASP A 131 16.86 5.64 4.72
N ASP A 132 16.75 6.67 3.89
CA ASP A 132 16.08 6.61 2.58
C ASP A 132 16.90 5.91 1.48
N GLY A 133 18.06 5.37 1.83
CA GLY A 133 19.01 4.74 0.92
C GLY A 133 20.12 5.68 0.46
N THR A 134 19.99 6.99 0.69
CA THR A 134 21.00 8.01 0.37
C THR A 134 21.85 8.42 1.57
N GLY A 135 21.52 7.91 2.77
CA GLY A 135 22.12 8.33 4.03
C GLY A 135 21.32 9.42 4.76
N LYS A 136 20.22 9.92 4.18
CA LYS A 136 19.31 10.84 4.85
C LYS A 136 18.40 10.04 5.78
N ILE A 137 18.51 10.32 7.08
CA ILE A 137 17.67 9.71 8.11
C ILE A 137 16.52 10.64 8.47
N GLU A 138 15.29 10.13 8.40
CA GLU A 138 14.08 10.84 8.80
C GLU A 138 13.06 9.89 9.44
N ASN A 139 12.13 10.43 10.22
CA ASN A 139 11.04 9.63 10.77
C ASN A 139 10.09 9.20 9.67
N ARG A 140 9.81 7.90 9.58
CA ARG A 140 8.89 7.32 8.61
C ARG A 140 7.96 6.31 9.26
N ILE A 141 6.75 6.24 8.74
CA ILE A 141 5.75 5.27 9.17
C ILE A 141 6.02 3.95 8.45
N LYS A 142 6.18 2.86 9.19
CA LYS A 142 6.22 1.51 8.63
C LYS A 142 4.83 0.89 8.66
N LEU A 143 4.38 0.39 7.51
CA LEU A 143 3.15 -0.37 7.37
C LEU A 143 3.43 -1.86 7.19
N ILE A 144 2.45 -2.68 7.58
CA ILE A 144 2.35 -4.09 7.25
C ILE A 144 0.95 -4.38 6.73
N LYS A 145 0.82 -5.21 5.69
CA LYS A 145 -0.50 -5.63 5.19
C LYS A 145 -1.21 -6.43 6.28
N ASP A 146 -2.50 -6.18 6.53
CA ASP A 146 -3.21 -6.87 7.63
C ASP A 146 -3.37 -8.38 7.36
N GLN A 147 -3.67 -8.73 6.12
CA GLN A 147 -3.83 -10.11 5.66
C GLN A 147 -2.69 -10.54 4.73
N SER A 148 -2.36 -11.83 4.73
CA SER A 148 -1.33 -12.38 3.86
C SER A 148 -1.71 -12.31 2.37
N ILE A 149 -0.71 -12.15 1.51
CA ILE A 149 -0.83 -12.25 0.04
C ILE A 149 -0.70 -13.69 -0.49
N GLY A 150 -0.63 -14.68 0.40
CA GLY A 150 -0.45 -16.09 0.08
C GLY A 150 0.90 -16.65 0.52
N GLU A 151 1.14 -17.89 0.10
CA GLU A 151 2.33 -18.68 0.39
C GLU A 151 3.38 -18.52 -0.71
N TYR A 152 4.59 -18.13 -0.31
CA TYR A 152 5.72 -17.93 -1.22
C TYR A 152 6.97 -18.57 -0.65
N LYS A 153 7.86 -19.02 -1.54
CA LYS A 153 9.24 -19.30 -1.19
C LYS A 153 9.95 -17.98 -0.91
N TRP A 154 10.83 -17.97 0.07
CA TRP A 154 11.66 -16.79 0.35
C TRP A 154 12.67 -16.57 -0.79
N ASP A 155 13.34 -17.64 -1.20
CA ASP A 155 14.17 -17.71 -2.41
C ASP A 155 13.94 -19.06 -3.08
N ASP A 156 13.65 -19.10 -4.38
CA ASP A 156 13.51 -20.36 -5.11
C ASP A 156 14.79 -20.80 -5.83
N GLY A 157 15.89 -20.03 -5.65
CA GLY A 157 17.18 -20.28 -6.27
C GLY A 157 17.25 -19.81 -7.72
N THR A 158 16.16 -19.28 -8.28
CA THR A 158 16.18 -18.71 -9.63
C THR A 158 16.84 -17.33 -9.59
N ILE A 159 17.96 -17.22 -10.28
CA ILE A 159 18.59 -15.93 -10.57
C ILE A 159 17.73 -15.24 -11.63
N ALA A 160 16.99 -14.22 -11.24
CA ALA A 160 16.40 -13.28 -12.17
C ALA A 160 17.51 -12.44 -12.83
N TYR A 161 18.31 -13.04 -13.71
CA TYR A 161 19.15 -12.28 -14.64
C TYR A 161 18.22 -11.55 -15.60
N ASN A 162 18.03 -10.27 -15.33
CA ASN A 162 17.16 -9.37 -16.06
C ASN A 162 17.87 -8.92 -17.35
N TYR A 163 18.11 -9.83 -18.28
CA TYR A 163 18.45 -9.42 -19.65
C TYR A 163 17.15 -9.05 -20.34
N THR A 164 16.96 -7.76 -20.63
CA THR A 164 15.90 -7.37 -21.56
C THR A 164 16.22 -7.95 -22.93
N LYS A 165 15.20 -8.15 -23.78
CA LYS A 165 15.41 -8.62 -25.17
C LYS A 165 16.42 -7.72 -25.92
N ASN A 166 16.50 -6.43 -25.54
CA ASN A 166 17.48 -5.47 -26.04
C ASN A 166 18.91 -5.69 -25.51
N ASP A 167 19.11 -6.16 -24.28
CA ASP A 167 20.44 -6.47 -23.74
C ASP A 167 21.07 -7.67 -24.47
N ASN A 168 20.24 -8.66 -24.83
CA ASN A 168 20.67 -9.79 -25.66
C ASN A 168 20.97 -9.38 -27.11
N LEU A 169 20.25 -8.38 -27.65
CA LEU A 169 20.50 -7.80 -28.97
C LEU A 169 21.76 -6.91 -28.98
N MET A 170 22.07 -6.19 -27.89
CA MET A 170 23.26 -5.34 -27.77
C MET A 170 24.57 -6.13 -27.72
N LEU A 171 24.53 -7.39 -27.25
CA LEU A 171 25.64 -8.33 -27.28
C LEU A 171 25.96 -8.86 -28.69
N LEU A 172 25.00 -8.77 -29.62
CA LEU A 172 25.11 -9.24 -31.01
C LEU A 172 25.54 -8.14 -31.99
N GLN A 173 25.68 -6.89 -31.55
CA GLN A 173 26.11 -5.77 -32.41
C GLN A 173 27.64 -5.66 -32.42
N ASP A 174 28.24 -5.76 -33.61
CA ASP A 174 29.70 -5.78 -33.83
C ASP A 174 30.48 -4.61 -33.19
N LYS A 175 29.82 -3.47 -32.95
CA LYS A 175 30.44 -2.27 -32.34
C LYS A 175 30.71 -2.39 -30.83
N ASN A 176 30.18 -3.41 -30.14
CA ASN A 176 30.37 -3.62 -28.70
C ASN A 176 31.43 -4.67 -28.33
N LYS A 177 32.14 -5.26 -29.31
CA LYS A 177 33.21 -6.25 -29.08
C LYS A 177 34.29 -5.80 -28.08
N LEU A 178 34.56 -4.50 -27.97
CA LEU A 178 35.53 -3.97 -27.00
C LEU A 178 35.08 -4.09 -25.53
N LYS A 179 33.77 -4.15 -25.23
CA LYS A 179 33.24 -4.38 -23.88
C LYS A 179 33.17 -5.86 -23.49
N VAL A 180 33.30 -6.77 -24.47
CA VAL A 180 33.29 -8.23 -24.29
C VAL A 180 34.68 -8.78 -23.96
N LYS A 181 35.69 -7.92 -23.76
CA LYS A 181 37.08 -8.32 -23.44
C LYS A 181 37.23 -9.06 -22.09
N TYR A 182 36.18 -9.08 -21.25
CA TYR A 182 36.15 -9.85 -20.01
C TYR A 182 35.75 -11.33 -20.19
N LEU A 183 35.13 -11.70 -21.32
CA LEU A 183 34.64 -13.06 -21.57
C LEU A 183 35.66 -13.94 -22.30
N GLU A 184 36.58 -13.36 -23.08
CA GLU A 184 37.57 -14.12 -23.88
C GLU A 184 38.78 -14.64 -23.07
N LYS A 185 38.90 -14.30 -21.78
CA LYS A 185 40.06 -14.72 -20.96
C LYS A 185 39.97 -16.12 -20.35
N LYS A 186 38.95 -16.92 -20.69
CA LYS A 186 38.89 -18.33 -20.26
C LYS A 186 38.58 -19.25 -21.45
N ASN A 187 39.65 -19.89 -21.91
CA ASN A 187 39.75 -21.10 -22.73
C ASN A 187 39.22 -21.10 -24.18
N LYS A 188 40.20 -21.24 -25.09
CA LYS A 188 40.10 -21.46 -26.53
C LYS A 188 39.48 -22.82 -26.87
N ASN A 189 38.16 -22.94 -26.92
CA ASN A 189 37.49 -23.91 -27.80
C ASN A 189 36.05 -23.46 -28.05
N ASN A 190 35.75 -23.23 -29.33
CA ASN A 190 34.49 -22.75 -29.86
C ASN A 190 33.30 -23.62 -29.45
N PHE A 191 32.45 -23.10 -28.57
CA PHE A 191 30.98 -23.09 -28.72
C PHE A 191 30.48 -21.81 -28.05
N ILE A 192 29.49 -21.15 -28.64
CA ILE A 192 28.62 -20.23 -27.91
C ILE A 192 28.03 -21.09 -26.79
N ASP A 193 28.47 -20.87 -25.55
CA ASP A 193 27.79 -21.38 -24.36
C ASP A 193 26.42 -20.71 -24.30
N LEU A 194 25.49 -21.23 -25.10
CA LEU A 194 24.06 -21.19 -24.85
C LEU A 194 23.88 -21.77 -23.46
N ALA A 195 23.78 -20.87 -22.49
CA ALA A 195 23.35 -21.14 -21.12
C ALA A 195 23.78 -22.54 -20.64
N ILE A 196 25.06 -22.72 -20.31
CA ILE A 196 25.40 -23.78 -19.36
C ILE A 196 24.49 -23.53 -18.17
N ALA A 197 23.53 -24.43 -17.98
CA ALA A 197 22.82 -24.60 -16.74
C ALA A 197 23.90 -24.75 -15.66
N GLU A 198 24.24 -23.63 -15.00
CA GLU A 198 25.00 -23.70 -13.76
C GLU A 198 24.25 -24.69 -12.86
N PRO A 199 24.97 -25.58 -12.16
CA PRO A 199 24.35 -26.57 -11.29
C PRO A 199 23.40 -25.83 -10.35
N ALA A 200 22.15 -26.27 -10.30
CA ALA A 200 21.04 -25.73 -9.51
C ALA A 200 21.51 -24.76 -8.40
N LYS A 201 21.55 -23.46 -8.70
CA LYS A 201 21.99 -22.45 -7.72
C LYS A 201 21.02 -22.52 -6.55
N SER A 202 21.53 -22.97 -5.40
CA SER A 202 20.75 -23.20 -4.19
C SER A 202 19.99 -21.95 -3.77
N ALA A 203 18.74 -22.10 -3.31
CA ALA A 203 18.05 -21.05 -2.59
C ALA A 203 18.91 -20.57 -1.41
N LEU A 204 19.20 -19.27 -1.35
CA LEU A 204 20.03 -18.66 -0.31
C LEU A 204 19.19 -17.78 0.59
N ASN A 205 19.65 -17.56 1.83
CA ASN A 205 19.10 -16.60 2.76
C ASN A 205 19.67 -15.17 2.56
N ASN A 206 19.94 -14.79 1.32
CA ASN A 206 20.48 -13.49 0.98
C ASN A 206 19.42 -12.61 0.30
N TRP A 207 18.79 -11.72 1.08
CA TRP A 207 17.66 -10.92 0.61
C TRP A 207 18.08 -9.96 -0.51
N ALA A 208 19.31 -9.43 -0.41
CA ALA A 208 19.88 -8.43 -1.30
C ALA A 208 20.44 -9.02 -2.61
N ARG A 209 20.74 -10.33 -2.66
CA ARG A 209 21.09 -11.08 -3.86
C ARG A 209 19.79 -11.48 -4.57
N PRO A 210 19.10 -10.46 -5.10
CA PRO A 210 17.65 -10.27 -5.04
C PRO A 210 16.89 -11.61 -4.94
N ALA A 211 16.62 -12.04 -3.71
CA ALA A 211 15.83 -13.24 -3.46
C ALA A 211 14.53 -13.21 -4.27
N SER A 212 14.02 -14.37 -4.69
CA SER A 212 12.84 -14.41 -5.57
C SER A 212 11.64 -13.66 -4.98
N LEU A 213 11.44 -13.73 -3.66
CA LEU A 213 10.40 -12.97 -2.97
C LEU A 213 10.68 -11.46 -2.96
N ASN A 214 11.92 -11.03 -2.71
CA ASN A 214 12.30 -9.62 -2.82
C ASN A 214 11.95 -9.07 -4.22
N THR A 215 12.35 -9.82 -5.26
CA THR A 215 12.09 -9.47 -6.66
C THR A 215 10.60 -9.34 -6.93
N TYR A 216 9.81 -10.32 -6.49
CA TYR A 216 8.36 -10.29 -6.64
C TYR A 216 7.74 -9.07 -5.96
N LEU A 217 8.11 -8.81 -4.70
CA LEU A 217 7.58 -7.69 -3.93
C LEU A 217 7.91 -6.34 -4.57
N ASN A 218 9.17 -6.13 -4.95
CA ASN A 218 9.65 -4.83 -5.47
C ASN A 218 9.42 -4.63 -6.98
N LYS A 219 8.92 -5.65 -7.69
CA LYS A 219 8.53 -5.54 -9.10
C LYS A 219 7.03 -5.78 -9.25
N THR A 220 6.62 -7.05 -9.31
CA THR A 220 5.25 -7.44 -9.64
C THR A 220 4.23 -6.87 -8.66
N TYR A 221 4.46 -7.04 -7.37
CA TYR A 221 3.53 -6.56 -6.35
C TYR A 221 3.50 -5.03 -6.28
N LEU A 222 4.67 -4.37 -6.24
CA LEU A 222 4.77 -2.91 -6.25
C LEU A 222 4.05 -2.27 -7.45
N ASN A 223 4.26 -2.83 -8.65
CA ASN A 223 3.65 -2.32 -9.89
C ASN A 223 2.14 -2.55 -9.95
N ALA A 224 1.62 -3.54 -9.21
CA ALA A 224 0.19 -3.79 -9.09
C ALA A 224 -0.52 -2.80 -8.14
N LEU A 225 0.22 -2.08 -7.29
CA LEU A 225 -0.36 -1.03 -6.46
C LEU A 225 -0.80 0.16 -7.31
N SER A 226 -1.85 0.86 -6.88
CA SER A 226 -2.27 2.12 -7.50
C SER A 226 -1.15 3.16 -7.50
N THR A 227 -1.09 4.01 -8.54
CA THR A 227 -0.08 5.10 -8.64
C THR A 227 -0.10 6.00 -7.40
N THR A 228 -1.28 6.28 -6.85
CA THR A 228 -1.43 7.05 -5.59
C THR A 228 -0.71 6.37 -4.44
N SER A 229 -0.90 5.06 -4.26
CA SER A 229 -0.24 4.29 -3.20
C SER A 229 1.26 4.20 -3.45
N GLN A 230 1.69 3.95 -4.69
CA GLN A 230 3.10 3.96 -5.05
C GLN A 230 3.75 5.31 -4.71
N ASN A 231 3.11 6.45 -4.99
CA ASN A 231 3.70 7.76 -4.73
C ASN A 231 3.94 8.04 -3.23
N MET A 232 3.21 7.37 -2.35
CA MET A 232 3.38 7.46 -0.89
C MET A 232 4.51 6.57 -0.36
N ILE A 233 4.98 5.57 -1.11
CA ILE A 233 6.04 4.64 -0.66
C ILE A 233 7.41 5.25 -0.94
N GLY A 234 8.25 5.33 0.09
CA GLY A 234 9.64 5.82 -0.01
C GLY A 234 10.65 4.69 -0.22
N ASP A 235 11.72 4.97 -0.95
CA ASP A 235 12.92 4.12 -0.97
C ASP A 235 13.52 4.07 0.44
N THR A 236 13.87 2.88 0.91
CA THR A 236 14.27 2.66 2.30
C THR A 236 15.41 1.68 2.38
N LYS A 237 16.41 1.98 3.22
CA LYS A 237 17.44 1.03 3.63
C LYS A 237 16.89 0.10 4.69
N TYR A 238 16.61 -1.13 4.30
CA TYR A 238 16.35 -2.24 5.21
C TYR A 238 17.68 -2.75 5.77
N TYR A 239 17.76 -2.98 7.07
CA TYR A 239 18.93 -3.54 7.72
C TYR A 239 18.77 -5.07 7.79
N LEU A 240 19.73 -5.80 7.26
CA LEU A 240 19.62 -7.23 6.98
C LEU A 240 20.44 -8.09 7.94
N GLY A 241 20.87 -7.55 9.08
CA GLY A 241 21.44 -8.38 10.14
C GLY A 241 20.42 -9.39 10.68
N GLY A 242 20.91 -10.33 11.48
CA GLY A 242 20.13 -11.39 12.10
C GLY A 242 20.88 -12.05 13.24
N GLY A 243 20.23 -12.98 13.93
CA GLY A 243 20.85 -13.75 15.03
C GLY A 243 21.45 -15.08 14.56
N GLY A 244 22.49 -15.54 15.26
CA GLY A 244 23.16 -16.83 15.02
C GLY A 244 22.88 -17.90 16.08
N ASN A 245 23.91 -18.64 16.50
CA ASN A 245 23.83 -19.64 17.59
C ASN A 245 23.05 -19.11 18.80
N ASN A 246 22.15 -19.94 19.35
CA ASN A 246 21.22 -19.61 20.45
C ASN A 246 20.19 -18.51 20.17
N SER A 247 19.97 -18.11 18.91
CA SER A 247 18.97 -17.07 18.57
C SER A 247 17.55 -17.36 19.03
N ASN A 248 17.20 -18.63 19.24
CA ASN A 248 15.91 -19.03 19.81
C ASN A 248 15.74 -18.56 21.27
N PHE A 249 16.82 -18.38 22.04
CA PHE A 249 16.78 -17.90 23.42
C PHE A 249 16.94 -16.38 23.55
N ASN A 250 17.20 -15.70 22.44
CA ASN A 250 17.34 -14.25 22.43
C ASN A 250 15.97 -13.58 22.52
N SER A 251 15.97 -12.31 22.89
CA SER A 251 14.77 -11.48 22.96
C SER A 251 14.54 -10.67 21.68
N SER A 252 13.41 -9.98 21.59
CA SER A 252 13.12 -9.10 20.46
C SER A 252 13.98 -7.83 20.49
N VAL A 253 14.40 -7.39 21.68
CA VAL A 253 15.39 -6.32 21.89
C VAL A 253 16.76 -6.71 21.33
N ASP A 254 17.16 -7.97 21.51
CA ASP A 254 18.41 -8.48 20.97
C ASP A 254 18.37 -8.49 19.42
N PHE A 255 17.29 -9.02 18.85
CA PHE A 255 17.10 -9.06 17.40
C PHE A 255 17.05 -7.68 16.76
N TYR A 256 16.37 -6.71 17.39
CA TYR A 256 16.39 -5.32 16.95
C TYR A 256 17.82 -4.82 16.76
N SER A 257 18.68 -5.12 17.73
CA SER A 257 20.08 -4.72 17.73
C SER A 257 20.84 -5.45 16.63
N TYR A 258 20.67 -6.78 16.49
CA TYR A 258 21.36 -7.60 15.49
C TYR A 258 21.03 -7.20 14.05
N GLU A 259 19.75 -6.93 13.77
CA GLU A 259 19.26 -6.46 12.47
C GLU A 259 20.08 -5.28 11.95
N ARG A 260 20.54 -4.41 12.85
CA ARG A 260 21.21 -3.14 12.56
C ARG A 260 22.73 -3.17 12.68
N LYS A 261 23.38 -4.29 13.04
CA LYS A 261 24.85 -4.32 13.21
C LYS A 261 25.59 -4.16 11.88
N ILE A 262 26.73 -3.45 11.90
CA ILE A 262 27.62 -3.30 10.73
C ILE A 262 28.50 -4.54 10.51
N LYS A 263 29.13 -5.05 11.58
CA LYS A 263 30.04 -6.22 11.63
C LYS A 263 30.55 -6.37 13.08
N ASN A 264 30.90 -7.59 13.52
CA ASN A 264 31.82 -7.76 14.66
C ASN A 264 33.25 -8.04 14.13
N THR A 265 34.27 -7.52 14.81
CA THR A 265 35.69 -7.53 14.39
C THR A 265 36.32 -8.93 14.31
N LYS A 266 35.61 -10.00 14.71
CA LYS A 266 36.17 -11.36 14.80
C LYS A 266 35.33 -12.48 14.17
N SER A 267 34.05 -12.28 13.83
CA SER A 267 33.16 -13.32 13.29
C SER A 267 31.89 -12.73 12.63
N ASN A 268 31.36 -13.39 11.60
CA ASN A 268 30.11 -13.04 10.93
C ASN A 268 28.89 -13.51 11.75
N GLU A 269 28.74 -13.00 12.97
CA GLU A 269 27.65 -13.43 13.89
C GLU A 269 26.27 -12.92 13.46
N PHE A 270 26.22 -11.81 12.73
CA PHE A 270 24.97 -11.13 12.40
C PHE A 270 24.48 -11.36 10.97
N TYR A 271 25.26 -12.01 10.13
CA TYR A 271 24.88 -12.33 8.75
C TYR A 271 25.72 -13.49 8.26
N TYR A 272 25.21 -14.27 7.32
CA TYR A 272 25.96 -15.40 6.81
C TYR A 272 27.08 -14.95 5.85
N ASP A 273 28.33 -15.34 6.16
CA ASP A 273 29.52 -15.06 5.34
C ASP A 273 29.63 -13.61 4.83
N LYS A 274 29.40 -13.38 3.53
CA LYS A 274 29.48 -12.08 2.86
C LYS A 274 28.10 -11.54 2.49
N ASN A 275 27.03 -12.06 3.07
CA ASN A 275 25.70 -11.52 2.86
C ASN A 275 25.68 -10.03 3.24
N PRO A 276 25.06 -9.15 2.42
CA PRO A 276 24.92 -7.75 2.76
C PRO A 276 24.20 -7.56 4.09
N ASN A 277 24.65 -6.57 4.87
CA ASN A 277 24.01 -6.18 6.13
C ASN A 277 22.90 -5.13 5.95
N SER A 278 22.65 -4.70 4.71
CA SER A 278 21.57 -3.80 4.34
C SER A 278 21.21 -3.93 2.86
N TRP A 279 20.03 -3.44 2.51
CA TRP A 279 19.52 -3.38 1.15
C TRP A 279 18.56 -2.19 1.01
N VAL A 280 18.62 -1.49 -0.12
CA VAL A 280 17.71 -0.38 -0.41
C VAL A 280 16.59 -0.86 -1.33
N GLY A 281 15.34 -0.63 -0.92
CA GLY A 281 14.17 -0.87 -1.74
C GLY A 281 12.89 -0.36 -1.08
N ARG A 282 11.74 -0.74 -1.64
CA ARG A 282 10.44 -0.13 -1.30
C ARG A 282 9.55 -1.05 -0.48
N LEU A 283 9.56 -2.35 -0.79
CA LEU A 283 8.85 -3.38 -0.05
C LEU A 283 9.79 -4.41 0.55
N GLY A 284 9.47 -4.82 1.78
CA GLY A 284 10.18 -5.86 2.52
C GLY A 284 9.21 -6.76 3.27
N LEU A 285 9.71 -7.43 4.31
CA LEU A 285 8.93 -8.20 5.27
C LEU A 285 9.13 -7.62 6.67
N MET A 286 8.30 -8.08 7.60
CA MET A 286 8.50 -7.73 9.00
C MET A 286 9.84 -8.27 9.51
N TYR A 287 10.39 -7.56 10.49
CA TYR A 287 11.50 -8.03 11.30
C TYR A 287 11.00 -8.94 12.42
N VAL A 288 11.88 -9.77 12.96
CA VAL A 288 11.59 -10.52 14.19
C VAL A 288 11.28 -9.56 15.33
N SER A 289 12.03 -8.45 15.42
CA SER A 289 11.79 -7.41 16.42
C SER A 289 10.40 -6.77 16.29
N ASP A 290 9.87 -6.60 15.07
CA ASP A 290 8.53 -6.07 14.85
C ASP A 290 7.46 -6.96 15.49
N TYR A 291 7.59 -8.28 15.35
CA TYR A 291 6.65 -9.25 15.93
C TYR A 291 6.65 -9.21 17.46
N GLY A 292 7.82 -9.21 18.09
CA GLY A 292 7.89 -9.17 19.54
C GLY A 292 7.42 -7.85 20.15
N TYR A 293 7.78 -6.72 19.55
CA TYR A 293 7.31 -5.41 20.01
C TYR A 293 5.80 -5.19 19.83
N ALA A 294 5.11 -5.98 19.00
CA ALA A 294 3.66 -5.88 18.87
C ALA A 294 2.90 -6.42 20.09
N SER A 295 3.56 -7.17 20.97
CA SER A 295 3.00 -7.63 22.24
C SER A 295 3.02 -6.57 23.35
N ASP A 296 2.22 -6.77 24.40
CA ASP A 296 2.25 -5.92 25.58
C ASP A 296 3.35 -6.35 26.57
N ASN A 297 4.43 -5.57 26.65
CA ASN A 297 5.56 -5.72 27.60
C ASN A 297 6.30 -7.07 27.56
N CYS A 298 6.49 -7.64 26.37
CA CYS A 298 7.19 -8.92 26.22
C CYS A 298 8.41 -8.89 25.29
N GLU A 299 8.90 -7.70 24.93
CA GLU A 299 10.06 -7.57 24.05
C GLU A 299 11.34 -8.21 24.61
N THR A 300 11.43 -8.38 25.94
CA THR A 300 12.55 -9.01 26.64
C THR A 300 12.39 -10.52 26.82
N LYS A 301 11.23 -11.07 26.48
CA LYS A 301 10.98 -12.52 26.54
C LYS A 301 11.78 -13.23 25.47
N ALA A 302 12.24 -14.43 25.78
CA ALA A 302 12.91 -15.29 24.83
C ALA A 302 11.95 -15.69 23.71
N LEU A 303 12.43 -15.63 22.49
CA LEU A 303 11.68 -15.95 21.28
C LEU A 303 11.13 -17.38 21.25
N ASN A 304 11.83 -18.30 21.92
CA ASN A 304 11.50 -19.72 22.06
C ASN A 304 12.22 -20.28 23.29
N ASP A 305 11.49 -20.40 24.39
CA ASP A 305 11.96 -20.97 25.65
C ASP A 305 10.94 -22.01 26.16
N TYR A 306 11.41 -23.20 26.53
CA TYR A 306 10.51 -24.22 27.08
C TYR A 306 10.08 -23.88 28.52
N ASN A 307 10.68 -22.87 29.16
CA ASN A 307 10.18 -22.28 30.39
C ASN A 307 9.03 -21.32 30.09
N ASN A 308 7.82 -21.75 30.43
CA ASN A 308 6.59 -21.00 30.19
C ASN A 308 6.63 -19.54 30.65
N SER A 309 7.34 -19.15 31.72
CA SER A 309 7.33 -17.75 32.20
C SER A 309 8.19 -16.77 31.39
N ASN A 310 9.14 -17.29 30.61
CA ASN A 310 10.11 -16.49 29.86
C ASN A 310 9.90 -16.56 28.35
N ASP A 311 9.03 -17.44 27.87
CA ASP A 311 8.71 -17.60 26.45
C ASP A 311 7.77 -16.50 25.94
N LEU A 312 8.05 -15.99 24.73
CA LEU A 312 7.25 -14.95 24.06
C LEU A 312 5.77 -15.33 23.87
N ARG A 313 5.45 -16.62 23.72
CA ARG A 313 4.08 -17.10 23.44
C ARG A 313 3.09 -16.81 24.56
N ILE A 314 3.55 -16.54 25.78
CA ILE A 314 2.65 -16.08 26.85
C ILE A 314 1.95 -14.78 26.51
N CYS A 315 2.46 -14.05 25.53
CA CYS A 315 1.96 -12.76 25.08
C CYS A 315 1.20 -12.84 23.76
N ASN A 316 0.92 -14.05 23.26
CA ASN A 316 0.14 -14.25 22.03
C ASN A 316 -1.22 -13.55 22.09
N ASN A 317 -1.90 -13.56 23.25
CA ASN A 317 -3.19 -12.91 23.45
C ASN A 317 -3.10 -11.37 23.49
N THR A 318 -1.92 -10.80 23.74
CA THR A 318 -1.66 -9.35 23.74
C THR A 318 -0.85 -8.91 22.53
N ASN A 319 -0.58 -9.78 21.57
CA ASN A 319 0.19 -9.46 20.38
C ASN A 319 -0.75 -9.26 19.19
N TRP A 320 -0.95 -8.02 18.74
CA TRP A 320 -1.85 -7.75 17.61
C TRP A 320 -1.36 -8.30 16.26
N LEU A 321 -0.08 -8.66 16.13
CA LEU A 321 0.44 -9.36 14.96
C LEU A 321 0.21 -10.87 15.00
N PHE A 322 -0.17 -11.42 16.16
CA PHE A 322 -0.51 -12.83 16.33
C PHE A 322 -1.88 -13.14 15.70
N ASN A 323 -1.86 -13.37 14.39
CA ASN A 323 -2.97 -13.92 13.59
C ASN A 323 -2.40 -14.91 12.58
N LEU A 324 -1.53 -15.79 13.07
CA LEU A 324 -0.68 -16.66 12.26
C LEU A 324 -1.45 -17.93 11.91
N LYS A 325 -1.95 -18.01 10.67
CA LYS A 325 -2.64 -19.21 10.17
C LYS A 325 -1.68 -20.29 9.69
N LYS A 326 -0.43 -19.90 9.41
CA LYS A 326 0.69 -20.71 8.91
C LYS A 326 2.00 -20.05 9.36
N LEU A 327 3.13 -20.70 9.07
CA LEU A 327 4.45 -20.12 9.24
C LEU A 327 4.51 -18.78 8.51
N GLU A 328 5.05 -17.73 9.11
CA GLU A 328 5.17 -16.42 8.46
C GLU A 328 6.63 -16.04 8.27
N ALA A 329 6.97 -15.61 7.05
CA ALA A 329 8.32 -15.22 6.69
C ALA A 329 8.71 -13.87 7.32
N THR A 330 9.93 -13.80 7.85
CA THR A 330 10.57 -12.52 8.19
C THR A 330 11.64 -12.18 7.16
N ILE A 331 12.10 -10.93 7.15
CA ILE A 331 13.24 -10.51 6.32
C ILE A 331 14.58 -11.00 6.91
N THR A 332 14.58 -11.42 8.18
CA THR A 332 15.76 -11.71 8.97
C THR A 332 16.40 -13.04 8.57
N GLN A 333 17.69 -12.99 8.23
CA GLN A 333 18.48 -14.18 7.88
C GLN A 333 19.00 -14.91 9.13
N TYR A 334 19.17 -16.24 9.02
CA TYR A 334 19.92 -17.01 10.00
C TYR A 334 21.41 -17.02 9.67
N SER A 335 22.22 -16.34 10.48
CA SER A 335 23.63 -16.08 10.16
C SER A 335 24.53 -17.32 10.13
N ASN A 336 24.09 -18.45 10.69
CA ASN A 336 24.90 -19.67 10.74
C ASN A 336 24.88 -20.50 9.44
N THR A 337 23.88 -20.33 8.57
CA THR A 337 23.72 -21.15 7.36
C THR A 337 23.44 -20.27 6.16
N SER A 338 23.75 -20.72 4.95
CA SER A 338 23.49 -19.98 3.73
C SER A 338 22.04 -20.05 3.25
N THR A 339 21.19 -20.88 3.88
CA THR A 339 19.88 -21.26 3.34
C THR A 339 18.72 -21.03 4.29
N SER A 340 18.97 -20.74 5.57
CA SER A 340 17.89 -20.63 6.57
C SER A 340 17.55 -19.19 6.92
N ILE A 341 16.28 -18.97 7.24
CA ILE A 341 15.73 -17.68 7.68
C ILE A 341 15.06 -17.83 9.05
N HIS A 342 14.82 -16.69 9.70
CA HIS A 342 13.89 -16.63 10.82
C HIS A 342 12.45 -16.55 10.32
N TYR A 343 11.58 -17.29 10.99
CA TYR A 343 10.15 -17.30 10.72
C TYR A 343 9.36 -17.37 12.02
N ILE A 344 8.08 -17.06 11.95
CA ILE A 344 7.16 -17.14 13.07
C ILE A 344 6.23 -18.32 12.82
N ALA A 345 6.23 -19.31 13.70
CA ALA A 345 5.33 -20.46 13.62
C ALA A 345 3.89 -20.04 13.93
N ASP A 346 2.91 -20.85 13.51
CA ASP A 346 1.48 -20.64 13.74
C ASP A 346 1.10 -20.57 15.24
N ASN A 347 1.89 -21.19 16.10
CA ASN A 347 1.76 -21.09 17.56
C ASN A 347 2.44 -19.85 18.17
N GLY A 348 3.06 -18.98 17.36
CA GLY A 348 3.72 -17.75 17.78
C GLY A 348 5.20 -17.87 18.16
N THR A 349 5.79 -19.07 18.10
CA THR A 349 7.23 -19.26 18.33
C THR A 349 8.06 -18.69 17.18
N VAL A 350 9.14 -17.98 17.47
CA VAL A 350 10.12 -17.60 16.43
C VAL A 350 11.24 -18.64 16.35
N VAL A 351 11.52 -19.12 15.14
CA VAL A 351 12.49 -20.20 14.88
C VAL A 351 13.41 -19.78 13.73
N SER A 352 14.65 -20.29 13.75
CA SER A 352 15.77 -19.80 12.94
C SER A 352 16.26 -20.72 11.82
N THR A 353 15.68 -21.92 11.65
CA THR A 353 16.25 -22.98 10.80
C THR A 353 15.40 -23.33 9.57
N TYR A 354 14.46 -22.47 9.20
CA TYR A 354 13.58 -22.77 8.07
C TYR A 354 14.24 -22.43 6.74
N GLN A 355 14.19 -23.38 5.81
CA GLN A 355 14.85 -23.25 4.53
C GLN A 355 14.14 -22.24 3.63
N ALA A 356 14.90 -21.31 3.05
CA ALA A 356 14.42 -20.27 2.16
C ALA A 356 13.68 -20.81 0.90
N SER A 357 14.01 -22.03 0.47
CA SER A 357 13.42 -22.74 -0.68
C SER A 357 12.01 -23.26 -0.46
N LEU A 358 11.51 -23.28 0.77
CA LEU A 358 10.23 -23.88 1.10
C LEU A 358 9.10 -22.86 1.00
N ALA A 359 8.02 -23.23 0.33
CA ALA A 359 6.89 -22.33 0.08
C ALA A 359 5.87 -22.25 1.23
N GLN A 360 6.12 -22.88 2.39
CA GLN A 360 5.09 -22.98 3.46
C GLN A 360 4.95 -21.71 4.31
N THR A 361 5.65 -20.63 3.94
CA THR A 361 5.54 -19.35 4.65
C THR A 361 4.54 -18.42 3.98
N VAL A 362 3.58 -17.94 4.77
CA VAL A 362 2.73 -16.81 4.37
C VAL A 362 3.54 -15.51 4.37
N VAL A 363 3.12 -14.58 3.51
CA VAL A 363 3.79 -13.28 3.34
C VAL A 363 2.83 -12.15 3.67
N ARG A 364 3.21 -11.26 4.60
CA ARG A 364 2.63 -9.93 4.76
C ARG A 364 3.67 -8.87 4.36
N PRO A 365 3.50 -8.21 3.21
CA PRO A 365 4.43 -7.17 2.78
C PRO A 365 4.49 -6.03 3.79
N THR A 366 5.69 -5.49 4.00
CA THR A 366 5.91 -4.23 4.73
C THR A 366 6.47 -3.17 3.83
N LEU A 367 6.21 -1.90 4.16
CA LEU A 367 6.77 -0.75 3.44
C LEU A 367 6.92 0.44 4.38
N TYR A 368 7.69 1.43 3.96
CA TYR A 368 7.79 2.71 4.65
C TYR A 368 7.18 3.82 3.80
N LEU A 369 6.35 4.64 4.43
CA LEU A 369 5.80 5.83 3.82
C LEU A 369 6.87 6.93 3.77
N LYS A 370 6.81 7.78 2.74
CA LYS A 370 7.61 9.00 2.69
C LYS A 370 7.23 9.94 3.85
N SER A 371 8.16 10.76 4.29
CA SER A 371 7.98 11.62 5.47
C SER A 371 6.91 12.70 5.28
N GLU A 372 6.61 13.10 4.04
CA GLU A 372 5.57 14.10 3.74
C GLU A 372 4.12 13.57 3.76
N VAL A 373 3.93 12.25 3.87
CA VAL A 373 2.57 11.65 3.88
C VAL A 373 1.79 12.14 5.10
N ARG A 374 0.49 12.38 4.91
CA ARG A 374 -0.42 12.96 5.91
C ARG A 374 -1.53 11.99 6.27
N ILE A 375 -1.97 12.01 7.52
CA ILE A 375 -3.23 11.40 7.95
C ILE A 375 -4.29 12.49 7.89
N ILE A 376 -5.22 12.37 6.95
CA ILE A 376 -6.24 13.40 6.73
C ILE A 376 -7.57 13.07 7.40
N ASP A 377 -7.76 11.83 7.83
CA ASP A 377 -8.97 11.36 8.52
C ASP A 377 -8.71 10.03 9.26
N GLY A 378 -9.70 9.57 10.02
CA GLY A 378 -9.66 8.34 10.80
C GLY A 378 -9.00 8.49 12.17
N ASP A 379 -9.37 7.61 13.09
CA ASP A 379 -8.81 7.53 14.44
C ASP A 379 -7.92 6.29 14.66
N GLY A 380 -7.81 5.43 13.65
CA GLY A 380 -6.95 4.25 13.66
C GLY A 380 -7.65 3.00 14.20
N THR A 381 -8.93 3.05 14.57
CA THR A 381 -9.71 1.85 14.91
C THR A 381 -10.06 1.03 13.67
N SER A 382 -10.41 -0.24 13.83
CA SER A 382 -10.82 -1.10 12.71
C SER A 382 -12.07 -0.59 11.98
N THR A 383 -12.96 0.10 12.69
CA THR A 383 -14.18 0.70 12.15
C THR A 383 -13.95 2.09 11.55
N ASN A 384 -12.86 2.77 11.94
CA ASN A 384 -12.50 4.10 11.47
C ASN A 384 -10.97 4.21 11.23
N PRO A 385 -10.45 3.44 10.27
CA PRO A 385 -9.01 3.37 10.00
C PRO A 385 -8.47 4.72 9.53
N TYR A 386 -7.19 4.98 9.78
CA TYR A 386 -6.52 6.17 9.25
C TYR A 386 -6.62 6.22 7.72
N ILE A 387 -6.84 7.42 7.19
CA ILE A 387 -6.84 7.70 5.75
C ILE A 387 -5.62 8.55 5.41
N LEU A 388 -4.83 8.06 4.45
CA LEU A 388 -3.57 8.67 4.05
C LEU A 388 -3.72 9.52 2.79
N SER A 389 -2.92 10.59 2.70
CA SER A 389 -2.75 11.39 1.49
C SER A 389 -1.29 11.81 1.32
N SER A 390 -0.79 11.79 0.08
CA SER A 390 0.58 12.20 -0.24
C SER A 390 0.82 13.70 -0.11
N ASP A 391 -0.19 14.51 -0.36
CA ASP A 391 -0.09 15.98 -0.40
C ASP A 391 -1.17 16.67 0.46
N GLY A 392 -1.91 15.89 1.26
CA GLY A 392 -3.04 16.38 2.06
C GLY A 392 -4.31 16.62 1.25
N LYS A 393 -4.30 16.44 -0.07
CA LYS A 393 -5.50 16.61 -0.89
C LYS A 393 -6.36 15.36 -0.85
N VAL A 394 -7.66 15.57 -0.95
CA VAL A 394 -8.66 14.52 -1.17
C VAL A 394 -8.81 14.30 -2.67
N ALA A 395 -8.46 13.11 -3.14
CA ALA A 395 -8.76 12.63 -4.47
C ALA A 395 -10.14 11.95 -4.47
N PHE A 396 -10.97 12.28 -5.45
CA PHE A 396 -12.25 11.60 -5.65
C PHE A 396 -12.01 10.27 -6.38
N PRO A 397 -12.93 9.28 -6.26
CA PRO A 397 -12.85 8.08 -7.10
C PRO A 397 -12.86 8.46 -8.58
N GLU A 398 -12.17 7.70 -9.43
CA GLU A 398 -12.04 8.00 -10.86
C GLU A 398 -12.57 6.81 -11.66
N ILE A 399 -13.52 7.03 -12.56
CA ILE A 399 -13.96 6.01 -13.51
C ILE A 399 -12.97 6.04 -14.67
N THR A 400 -12.18 4.99 -14.81
CA THR A 400 -11.09 4.91 -15.81
C THR A 400 -11.52 4.19 -17.08
N LEU A 401 -12.51 3.31 -16.98
CA LEU A 401 -13.17 2.67 -18.11
C LEU A 401 -14.66 2.64 -17.85
N PHE A 402 -15.43 3.09 -18.82
CA PHE A 402 -16.87 2.89 -18.85
C PHE A 402 -17.34 2.74 -20.28
N GLU A 403 -17.64 1.51 -20.66
CA GLU A 403 -18.13 1.13 -21.98
C GLU A 403 -19.32 0.20 -21.83
N VAL A 404 -20.24 0.20 -22.78
CA VAL A 404 -21.41 -0.68 -22.79
C VAL A 404 -21.46 -1.44 -24.10
N GLN A 405 -21.22 -2.75 -24.05
CA GLN A 405 -21.30 -3.64 -25.21
C GLN A 405 -22.46 -4.61 -25.03
N GLU A 406 -23.34 -4.72 -26.03
CA GLU A 406 -24.51 -5.63 -25.99
C GLU A 406 -25.38 -5.51 -24.71
N ASN A 407 -25.44 -4.31 -24.10
CA ASN A 407 -26.08 -4.02 -22.81
C ASN A 407 -25.36 -4.52 -21.54
N TYR A 408 -24.12 -4.98 -21.66
CA TYR A 408 -23.23 -5.29 -20.54
C TYR A 408 -22.23 -4.16 -20.33
N PRO A 409 -22.29 -3.43 -19.21
CA PRO A 409 -21.31 -2.39 -18.93
C PRO A 409 -19.99 -3.00 -18.45
N SER A 410 -18.91 -2.65 -19.13
CA SER A 410 -17.54 -2.86 -18.65
C SER A 410 -17.11 -1.62 -17.89
N VAL A 411 -16.78 -1.80 -16.62
CA VAL A 411 -16.48 -0.71 -15.70
C VAL A 411 -15.15 -0.98 -15.01
N THR A 412 -14.24 -0.01 -15.09
CA THR A 412 -13.06 0.03 -14.22
C THR A 412 -13.09 1.34 -13.45
N VAL A 413 -12.92 1.22 -12.13
CA VAL A 413 -12.87 2.37 -11.24
C VAL A 413 -11.59 2.32 -10.43
N LYS A 414 -10.91 3.45 -10.40
CA LYS A 414 -9.74 3.69 -9.57
C LYS A 414 -10.17 4.36 -8.27
N GLN A 415 -9.67 3.82 -7.16
CA GLN A 415 -9.95 4.34 -5.82
C GLN A 415 -9.47 5.80 -5.69
N GLY A 416 -10.27 6.60 -5.01
CA GLY A 416 -9.87 7.93 -4.54
C GLY A 416 -9.10 7.84 -3.22
N THR A 417 -9.15 8.91 -2.45
CA THR A 417 -8.58 8.95 -1.10
C THR A 417 -9.41 8.14 -0.11
N TYR A 418 -10.73 8.19 -0.23
CA TYR A 418 -11.64 7.37 0.58
C TYR A 418 -12.04 6.11 -0.19
N PRO A 419 -12.29 4.98 0.51
CA PRO A 419 -12.81 3.78 -0.12
C PRO A 419 -14.11 4.04 -0.87
N ILE A 420 -14.25 3.45 -2.06
CA ILE A 420 -15.54 3.38 -2.75
C ILE A 420 -16.53 2.57 -1.90
N SER A 421 -17.72 3.13 -1.69
CA SER A 421 -18.78 2.50 -0.91
C SER A 421 -19.85 1.91 -1.83
N GLU A 422 -20.28 2.67 -2.84
CA GLU A 422 -21.45 2.34 -3.64
C GLU A 422 -21.32 2.83 -5.08
N TYR A 423 -22.05 2.15 -5.96
CA TYR A 423 -22.13 2.44 -7.39
C TYR A 423 -23.59 2.59 -7.81
N CYS A 424 -23.85 3.35 -8.86
CA CYS A 424 -25.17 3.49 -9.45
C CYS A 424 -25.07 3.56 -10.97
N PHE A 425 -25.94 2.82 -11.65
CA PHE A 425 -26.03 2.81 -13.11
C PHE A 425 -27.44 3.22 -13.54
N LEU A 426 -27.55 4.23 -14.40
CA LEU A 426 -28.81 4.72 -14.96
C LEU A 426 -28.77 4.70 -16.49
N THR A 427 -29.92 4.45 -17.10
CA THR A 427 -30.09 4.46 -18.56
C THR A 427 -31.04 5.59 -18.96
N ASN A 428 -30.59 6.45 -19.87
CA ASN A 428 -31.30 7.63 -20.37
C ASN A 428 -31.81 8.58 -19.27
N ASP A 429 -31.18 8.55 -18.10
CA ASP A 429 -31.54 9.35 -16.93
C ASP A 429 -30.27 9.85 -16.22
N SER A 430 -30.12 11.18 -16.17
CA SER A 430 -29.01 11.84 -15.50
C SER A 430 -29.33 12.23 -14.04
N ASN A 431 -30.54 11.94 -13.55
CA ASN A 431 -30.97 12.32 -12.22
C ASN A 431 -30.51 11.28 -11.19
N MET A 432 -29.42 11.59 -10.49
CA MET A 432 -28.84 10.74 -9.45
C MET A 432 -29.81 10.41 -8.29
N ASN A 433 -30.90 11.18 -8.10
CA ASN A 433 -31.90 10.82 -7.09
C ASN A 433 -32.69 9.55 -7.45
N ASN A 434 -32.67 9.14 -8.72
CA ASN A 434 -33.28 7.90 -9.19
C ASN A 434 -32.32 6.71 -9.05
N CYS A 435 -31.13 6.91 -8.48
CA CYS A 435 -30.15 5.86 -8.25
C CYS A 435 -30.65 4.81 -7.27
N THR A 436 -30.61 3.55 -7.71
CA THR A 436 -30.56 2.39 -6.82
C THR A 436 -29.10 2.05 -6.59
N TRP A 437 -28.56 2.49 -5.46
CA TRP A 437 -27.15 2.28 -5.11
C TRP A 437 -26.88 0.80 -4.77
N THR A 438 -25.73 0.29 -5.20
CA THR A 438 -25.28 -1.07 -4.94
C THR A 438 -23.82 -1.08 -4.52
N THR A 439 -23.44 -1.95 -3.59
CA THR A 439 -22.06 -2.17 -3.17
C THR A 439 -21.32 -3.14 -4.08
N ASN A 440 -22.05 -3.91 -4.89
CA ASN A 440 -21.49 -4.93 -5.76
C ASN A 440 -21.32 -4.40 -7.19
N LEU A 441 -20.09 -4.08 -7.57
CA LEU A 441 -19.77 -3.64 -8.93
C LEU A 441 -20.18 -4.68 -9.99
N GLU A 442 -20.09 -5.98 -9.70
CA GLU A 442 -20.51 -7.02 -10.64
C GLU A 442 -22.01 -6.97 -10.94
N SER A 443 -22.83 -6.52 -9.97
CA SER A 443 -24.27 -6.39 -10.20
C SER A 443 -24.56 -5.39 -11.31
N ILE A 444 -23.75 -4.33 -11.43
CA ILE A 444 -23.85 -3.38 -12.54
C ILE A 444 -23.39 -4.02 -13.84
N THR A 445 -22.28 -4.77 -13.82
CA THR A 445 -21.77 -5.46 -15.03
C THR A 445 -22.74 -6.51 -15.59
N LYS A 446 -23.69 -7.00 -14.78
CA LYS A 446 -24.71 -7.98 -15.16
C LYS A 446 -26.09 -7.34 -15.43
N CYS A 447 -26.25 -6.03 -15.22
CA CYS A 447 -27.53 -5.37 -15.46
C CYS A 447 -27.86 -5.34 -16.96
N CYS A 448 -29.00 -5.92 -17.32
CA CYS A 448 -29.66 -5.72 -18.61
C CYS A 448 -29.95 -4.21 -18.78
N ALA A 449 -29.08 -3.45 -19.44
CA ALA A 449 -29.33 -2.02 -19.67
C ALA A 449 -30.61 -1.88 -20.52
N GLY A 450 -31.71 -1.46 -19.90
CA GLY A 450 -33.04 -1.33 -20.51
C GLY A 450 -33.09 -0.18 -21.52
N GLY A 451 -32.35 -0.32 -22.62
CA GLY A 451 -32.32 0.62 -23.73
C GLY A 451 -33.48 0.38 -24.69
N ASN A 452 -33.98 1.47 -25.28
CA ASN A 452 -35.02 1.37 -26.31
C ASN A 452 -34.36 0.88 -27.62
N LYS A 453 -34.97 -0.11 -28.29
CA LYS A 453 -34.34 -0.87 -29.40
C LYS A 453 -34.03 -0.05 -30.68
N ASN A 454 -34.44 1.23 -30.73
CA ASN A 454 -34.41 2.08 -31.92
C ASN A 454 -33.76 3.47 -31.72
N TYR A 455 -33.02 3.73 -30.62
CA TYR A 455 -32.51 5.09 -30.32
C TYR A 455 -31.10 5.13 -29.72
N ASN A 456 -30.49 6.32 -29.78
CA ASN A 456 -29.26 6.69 -29.08
C ASN A 456 -29.45 6.54 -27.56
N ASN A 457 -28.85 5.51 -26.97
CA ASN A 457 -28.90 5.31 -25.53
C ASN A 457 -27.72 6.03 -24.86
N LYS A 458 -28.01 6.75 -23.77
CA LYS A 458 -27.02 7.31 -22.86
C LYS A 458 -27.02 6.51 -21.57
N PHE A 459 -25.86 6.06 -21.14
CA PHE A 459 -25.68 5.37 -19.88
C PHE A 459 -24.89 6.26 -18.94
N TYR A 460 -25.31 6.29 -17.68
CA TYR A 460 -24.69 7.09 -16.63
C TYR A 460 -24.20 6.15 -15.55
N LEU A 461 -22.92 6.24 -15.22
CA LEU A 461 -22.33 5.57 -14.08
C LEU A 461 -21.96 6.61 -13.03
N TYR A 462 -22.42 6.41 -11.81
CA TYR A 462 -22.02 7.17 -10.63
C TYR A 462 -21.28 6.25 -9.67
N VAL A 463 -20.20 6.77 -9.10
CA VAL A 463 -19.40 6.10 -8.07
C VAL A 463 -19.35 7.01 -6.85
N LYS A 464 -19.64 6.45 -5.68
CA LYS A 464 -19.66 7.18 -4.42
C LYS A 464 -18.67 6.56 -3.44
N ASP A 465 -17.92 7.40 -2.74
CA ASP A 465 -17.02 6.96 -1.66
C ASP A 465 -17.70 6.98 -0.28
N THR A 466 -17.02 6.48 0.75
CA THR A 466 -17.54 6.43 2.13
C THR A 466 -17.80 7.80 2.76
N LYS A 467 -17.30 8.90 2.17
CA LYS A 467 -17.59 10.28 2.59
C LYS A 467 -18.65 10.95 1.73
N GLY A 468 -19.21 10.23 0.76
CA GLY A 468 -20.24 10.73 -0.13
C GLY A 468 -19.71 11.64 -1.24
N ASN A 469 -18.40 11.64 -1.52
CA ASN A 469 -17.89 12.25 -2.74
C ASN A 469 -18.28 11.38 -3.93
N ILE A 470 -18.69 12.01 -5.03
CA ILE A 470 -19.29 11.32 -6.17
C ILE A 470 -18.55 11.71 -7.45
N SER A 471 -18.22 10.68 -8.23
CA SER A 471 -17.75 10.82 -9.61
C SER A 471 -18.76 10.21 -10.57
N SER A 472 -18.84 10.76 -11.76
CA SER A 472 -19.79 10.29 -12.77
C SER A 472 -19.18 10.28 -14.16
N GLN A 473 -19.55 9.28 -14.97
CA GLN A 473 -19.19 9.20 -16.39
C GLN A 473 -20.41 8.82 -17.23
N ILE A 474 -20.41 9.28 -18.48
CA ILE A 474 -21.48 9.04 -19.44
C ILE A 474 -20.90 8.25 -20.60
N TYR A 475 -21.62 7.23 -21.06
CA TYR A 475 -21.33 6.50 -22.27
C TYR A 475 -22.51 6.60 -23.23
N GLU A 476 -22.27 7.04 -24.47
CA GLU A 476 -23.30 7.19 -25.49
C GLU A 476 -23.10 6.15 -26.59
N THR A 477 -24.18 5.44 -26.96
CA THR A 477 -24.15 4.45 -28.04
C THR A 477 -25.10 4.84 -29.17
N TYR A 478 -24.72 4.46 -30.39
CA TYR A 478 -25.53 4.63 -31.59
C TYR A 478 -25.78 3.24 -32.19
N TYR A 479 -26.85 2.56 -31.78
CA TYR A 479 -27.22 1.28 -32.37
C TYR A 479 -28.01 1.53 -33.66
N GLY A 480 -27.35 1.33 -34.80
CA GLY A 480 -28.02 1.15 -36.08
C GLY A 480 -28.60 -0.26 -36.17
N SER A 481 -29.93 -0.35 -36.29
CA SER A 481 -30.74 -1.54 -36.62
C SER A 481 -30.01 -2.90 -36.61
N GLY A 482 -29.91 -3.52 -35.43
CA GLY A 482 -29.43 -4.89 -35.27
C GLY A 482 -30.15 -5.54 -34.10
N VAL A 483 -30.82 -6.67 -34.35
CA VAL A 483 -31.62 -7.39 -33.34
C VAL A 483 -30.68 -7.97 -32.29
N LEU A 484 -30.68 -7.38 -31.09
CA LEU A 484 -30.03 -7.99 -29.92
C LEU A 484 -30.96 -9.02 -29.28
N ALA A 485 -30.40 -10.21 -29.04
CA ALA A 485 -31.09 -11.34 -28.41
C ALA A 485 -31.51 -10.98 -26.96
N PRO A 486 -32.64 -11.54 -26.47
CA PRO A 486 -33.10 -11.28 -25.11
C PRO A 486 -32.10 -11.88 -24.12
N CYS A 487 -31.37 -11.03 -23.41
CA CYS A 487 -30.53 -11.43 -22.30
C CYS A 487 -31.45 -11.87 -21.15
N LYS A 488 -31.23 -13.08 -20.62
CA LYS A 488 -31.86 -13.53 -19.37
C LYS A 488 -31.03 -12.99 -18.20
N CYS A 489 -31.53 -11.91 -17.62
CA CYS A 489 -31.50 -11.71 -16.18
C CYS A 489 -32.51 -12.73 -15.58
#